data_AF-A0A6P1TA95-F1
#
_entry.id   AF-A0A6P1TA95-F1
#
_cell.length_a   1.000
_cell.length_b   1.000
_cell.length_c   1.000
_cell.angle_alpha   90.00
_cell.angle_beta   90.00
_cell.angle_gamma   90.00
#
_symmetry.space_group_name_H-M   'P 1'
#
loop_
_entity.id
_entity.type
_entity.pdbx_description
1 polymer ?
#
loop_
_entity_poly.entity_id
_entity_poly.type
_entity_poly.pdbx_seq_one_letter_code
_entity_poly.pdbx_strand_id
1 'polypeptide(L)'
;MSIFDAGKVCTFSPISGVVLYEGKPVAGARIVRTTDYQKKSQDEAVTDGNGYFEMPGIYERHIVNFLPQEFVVGQLINVSFNDKEYKIWSGVKRKWEENAESRGKPLVVTCELTQEDEVINVDRQPFIAKCKWDVDPNIKADIF
;
A
#
# COMPACT_ATOMS: atom_id res chain seq x y z
N MET A 1 1.78 6.81 -23.58
CA MET A 1 0.63 6.10 -22.97
C MET A 1 -0.14 5.41 -24.09
N SER A 2 -0.41 4.11 -23.93
CA SER A 2 -1.01 3.30 -24.98
C SER A 2 -2.54 3.44 -24.94
N ILE A 3 -3.19 3.31 -26.09
CA ILE A 3 -4.66 3.29 -26.22
C ILE A 3 -5.33 2.18 -25.37
N PHE A 4 -4.56 1.21 -24.87
CA PHE A 4 -5.03 0.15 -23.98
C PHE A 4 -5.12 0.54 -22.49
N ASP A 5 -4.64 1.73 -22.11
CA ASP A 5 -4.65 2.21 -20.72
C ASP A 5 -5.82 3.14 -20.41
N ALA A 6 -6.65 3.47 -21.41
CA ALA A 6 -7.86 4.26 -21.23
C ALA A 6 -8.80 3.58 -20.20
N GLY A 7 -9.01 4.25 -19.06
CA GLY A 7 -9.88 3.78 -17.99
C GLY A 7 -9.24 2.80 -16.99
N LYS A 8 -7.94 2.51 -17.08
CA LYS A 8 -7.24 1.79 -16.01
C LYS A 8 -6.94 2.75 -14.86
N VAL A 9 -7.21 2.31 -13.64
CA VAL A 9 -6.92 3.02 -12.39
C VAL A 9 -6.04 2.15 -11.52
N CYS A 10 -5.06 2.77 -10.85
CA CYS A 10 -4.19 2.07 -9.91
C CYS A 10 -4.94 1.90 -8.58
N THR A 11 -5.25 0.66 -8.19
CA THR A 11 -5.93 0.37 -6.92
C THR A 11 -4.91 0.10 -5.79
N PHE A 12 -3.71 -0.36 -6.12
CA PHE A 12 -2.56 -0.40 -5.22
C PHE A 12 -1.28 -0.23 -6.03
N SER A 13 -0.45 0.74 -5.68
CA SER A 13 0.83 0.97 -6.36
C SER A 13 1.79 -0.24 -6.26
N PRO A 14 2.74 -0.40 -7.19
CA PRO A 14 3.85 -1.32 -6.99
C PRO A 14 4.49 -1.04 -5.63
N ILE A 15 4.66 -2.06 -4.81
CA ILE A 15 5.23 -1.93 -3.46
C ILE A 15 6.38 -2.92 -3.33
N SER A 16 7.49 -2.44 -2.79
CA SER A 16 8.63 -3.28 -2.43
C SER A 16 9.22 -2.83 -1.12
N GLY A 17 10.02 -3.68 -0.48
CA GLY A 17 10.59 -3.30 0.80
C GLY A 17 11.20 -4.43 1.58
N VAL A 18 11.58 -4.11 2.81
CA VAL A 18 12.13 -5.09 3.76
C VAL A 18 11.22 -5.20 4.98
N VAL A 19 10.93 -6.44 5.38
CA VAL A 19 10.25 -6.76 6.63
C VAL A 19 11.27 -7.13 7.70
N LEU A 20 11.16 -6.49 8.86
CA LEU A 20 12.01 -6.69 10.03
C LEU A 20 11.19 -7.22 11.21
N TYR A 21 11.82 -8.04 12.05
CA TYR A 21 11.32 -8.46 13.35
C TYR A 21 12.44 -8.22 14.37
N GLU A 22 12.21 -7.31 15.31
CA GLU A 22 13.22 -6.88 16.30
C GLU A 22 14.52 -6.39 15.62
N GLY A 23 14.36 -5.63 14.52
CA GLY A 23 15.46 -5.06 13.74
C GLY A 23 16.18 -6.05 12.81
N LYS A 24 15.74 -7.31 12.75
CA LYS A 24 16.36 -8.35 11.90
C LYS A 24 15.48 -8.67 10.69
N PRO A 25 16.05 -8.85 9.49
CA PRO A 25 15.31 -9.30 8.32
C PRO A 25 14.53 -10.59 8.55
N VAL A 26 13.28 -10.60 8.10
CA VAL A 26 12.37 -11.73 8.24
C VAL A 26 12.34 -12.54 6.95
N ALA A 27 13.00 -13.69 6.93
CA ALA A 27 12.97 -14.59 5.78
C ALA A 27 11.74 -15.51 5.79
N GLY A 28 11.16 -15.78 4.62
CA GLY A 28 10.08 -16.74 4.46
C GLY A 28 8.73 -16.31 5.06
N ALA A 29 8.55 -15.03 5.38
CA ALA A 29 7.25 -14.52 5.82
C ALA A 29 6.29 -14.43 4.64
N ARG A 30 5.05 -14.87 4.85
CA ARG A 30 3.99 -14.77 3.86
C ARG A 30 3.35 -13.39 3.94
N ILE A 31 3.40 -12.66 2.84
CA ILE A 31 2.77 -11.35 2.71
C ILE A 31 1.47 -11.52 1.94
N VAL A 32 0.39 -10.96 2.47
CA VAL A 32 -0.91 -10.92 1.84
C VAL A 32 -1.32 -9.47 1.67
N ARG A 33 -1.51 -9.05 0.42
CA ARG A 33 -2.03 -7.73 0.09
C ARG A 33 -3.46 -7.84 -0.40
N THR A 34 -4.31 -6.93 0.06
CA THR A 34 -5.73 -6.87 -0.30
C THR A 34 -6.08 -5.48 -0.78
N THR A 35 -6.85 -5.41 -1.87
CA THR A 35 -7.53 -4.19 -2.33
C THR A 35 -9.04 -4.37 -2.25
N ASP A 36 -9.73 -3.31 -1.87
CA ASP A 36 -11.19 -3.25 -1.84
C ASP A 36 -11.65 -2.03 -2.64
N TYR A 37 -12.08 -2.25 -3.89
CA TYR A 37 -12.55 -1.21 -4.80
C TYR A 37 -13.94 -1.55 -5.38
N GLN A 38 -14.00 -2.20 -6.54
CA GLN A 38 -15.27 -2.71 -7.11
C GLN A 38 -15.53 -4.14 -6.67
N LYS A 39 -14.47 -4.93 -6.56
CA LYS A 39 -14.44 -6.25 -5.95
C LYS A 39 -13.21 -6.34 -5.09
N LYS A 40 -13.34 -7.05 -3.97
CA LYS A 40 -12.18 -7.39 -3.16
C LYS A 40 -11.24 -8.29 -3.97
N SER A 41 -9.97 -7.92 -4.02
CA SER A 41 -8.89 -8.68 -4.66
C SER A 41 -7.77 -8.91 -3.65
N GLN A 42 -7.05 -10.02 -3.83
CA GLN A 42 -5.96 -10.41 -2.94
C GLN A 42 -4.86 -11.09 -3.74
N ASP A 43 -3.62 -10.76 -3.42
CA ASP A 43 -2.43 -11.45 -3.90
C ASP A 43 -1.42 -11.64 -2.76
N GLU A 44 -0.39 -12.45 -3.02
CA GLU A 44 0.58 -12.85 -2.03
C GLU A 44 2.01 -12.83 -2.57
N ALA A 45 2.95 -12.67 -1.65
CA ALA A 45 4.38 -12.79 -1.88
C ALA A 45 5.03 -13.45 -0.66
N VAL A 46 6.29 -13.86 -0.81
CA VAL A 46 7.10 -14.40 0.29
C VAL A 46 8.39 -13.61 0.36
N THR A 47 8.81 -13.24 1.57
CA THR A 47 10.07 -12.52 1.75
C THR A 47 11.27 -13.43 1.48
N ASP A 48 12.31 -12.87 0.87
CA ASP A 48 13.57 -13.58 0.60
C ASP A 48 14.46 -13.69 1.87
N GLY A 49 15.68 -14.22 1.71
CA GLY A 49 16.65 -14.35 2.80
C GLY A 49 17.09 -13.04 3.45
N ASN A 50 16.90 -11.90 2.78
CA ASN A 50 17.17 -10.55 3.28
C ASN A 50 15.91 -9.83 3.77
N GLY A 51 14.80 -10.57 3.94
CA GLY A 51 13.50 -10.02 4.32
C GLY A 51 12.86 -9.15 3.25
N TYR A 52 13.39 -9.17 2.03
CA TYR A 52 12.93 -8.34 0.93
C TYR A 52 11.69 -8.94 0.28
N PHE A 53 10.77 -8.08 -0.16
CA PHE A 53 9.63 -8.44 -0.98
C PHE A 53 9.39 -7.41 -2.08
N GLU A 54 8.70 -7.85 -3.12
CA GLU A 54 8.21 -7.00 -4.21
C GLU A 54 6.85 -7.52 -4.65
N MET A 55 5.90 -6.61 -4.87
CA MET A 55 4.57 -6.90 -5.39
C MET A 55 4.23 -5.89 -6.50
N PRO A 56 3.83 -6.34 -7.69
CA PRO A 56 3.51 -5.45 -8.80
C PRO A 56 2.31 -4.56 -8.48
N GLY A 57 2.10 -3.47 -9.23
CA GLY A 57 0.91 -2.65 -9.08
C GLY A 57 -0.37 -3.42 -9.43
N ILE A 58 -1.44 -3.17 -8.69
CA ILE A 58 -2.78 -3.68 -9.01
C ILE A 58 -3.52 -2.57 -9.76
N TYR A 59 -3.97 -2.91 -10.97
CA TYR A 59 -4.74 -2.01 -11.81
C TYR A 59 -6.07 -2.65 -12.16
N GLU A 60 -7.14 -1.86 -12.02
CA GLU A 60 -8.48 -2.27 -12.40
C GLU A 60 -9.01 -1.32 -13.47
N ARG A 61 -9.95 -1.81 -14.29
CA ARG A 61 -10.71 -0.91 -15.17
C ARG A 61 -11.78 -0.22 -14.35
N HIS A 62 -11.79 1.10 -14.35
CA HIS A 62 -12.86 1.89 -13.80
C HIS A 62 -14.10 1.74 -14.68
N ILE A 63 -15.11 1.01 -14.21
CA ILE A 63 -16.40 0.94 -14.89
C ILE A 63 -17.17 2.19 -14.48
N VAL A 64 -17.36 3.11 -15.41
CA VAL A 64 -18.12 4.35 -15.17
C VAL A 64 -19.58 3.96 -15.00
N ASN A 65 -20.05 3.93 -13.76
CA ASN A 65 -21.49 3.96 -13.50
C ASN A 65 -22.00 5.37 -13.78
N PHE A 66 -23.23 5.51 -14.29
CA PHE A 66 -23.87 6.81 -14.59
C PHE A 66 -24.08 7.72 -13.36
N LEU A 67 -23.62 7.29 -12.18
CA LEU A 67 -23.66 8.03 -10.93
C LEU A 67 -22.25 8.52 -10.58
N PRO A 68 -22.09 9.77 -10.10
CA PRO A 68 -20.81 10.24 -9.61
C PRO A 68 -20.41 9.43 -8.37
N GLN A 69 -19.49 8.49 -8.55
CA GLN A 69 -18.90 7.70 -7.48
C GLN A 69 -17.49 8.21 -7.19
N GLU A 70 -17.20 8.48 -5.92
CA GLU A 70 -15.84 8.84 -5.50
C GLU A 70 -14.91 7.63 -5.68
N PHE A 71 -13.72 7.85 -6.25
CA PHE A 71 -12.68 6.82 -6.30
C PHE A 71 -12.13 6.61 -4.89
N VAL A 72 -12.45 5.47 -4.28
CA VAL A 72 -12.02 5.11 -2.93
C VAL A 72 -11.62 3.64 -2.95
N VAL A 73 -10.36 3.35 -2.60
CA VAL A 73 -9.84 1.98 -2.53
C VAL A 73 -9.32 1.69 -1.14
N GLY A 74 -9.90 0.69 -0.49
CA GLY A 74 -9.34 0.14 0.74
C GLY A 74 -8.08 -0.67 0.44
N GLN A 75 -7.03 -0.47 1.22
CA GLN A 75 -5.75 -1.13 1.06
C GLN A 75 -5.34 -1.78 2.38
N LEU A 76 -4.89 -3.03 2.33
CA LEU A 76 -4.44 -3.77 3.50
C LEU A 76 -3.24 -4.65 3.13
N ILE A 77 -2.23 -4.71 4.01
CA ILE A 77 -1.17 -5.73 3.95
C ILE A 77 -1.03 -6.39 5.33
N ASN A 78 -1.13 -7.71 5.33
CA ASN A 78 -0.86 -8.58 6.46
C ASN A 78 0.40 -9.42 6.19
N VAL A 79 1.20 -9.65 7.23
CA VAL A 79 2.37 -10.52 7.20
C VAL A 79 2.18 -11.65 8.19
N SER A 80 2.31 -12.90 7.74
CA SER A 80 2.34 -14.07 8.61
C SER A 80 3.78 -14.50 8.87
N PHE A 81 4.18 -14.50 10.15
CA PHE A 81 5.51 -14.91 10.61
C PHE A 81 5.42 -15.49 12.02
N ASN A 82 6.14 -16.59 12.29
CA ASN A 82 6.14 -17.28 13.59
C ASN A 82 4.72 -17.56 14.15
N ASP A 83 3.84 -18.11 13.32
CA ASP A 83 2.44 -18.43 13.66
C ASP A 83 1.60 -17.23 14.13
N LYS A 84 2.06 -16.00 13.86
CA LYS A 84 1.36 -14.75 14.15
C LYS A 84 1.09 -13.99 12.86
N GLU A 85 -0.02 -13.26 12.84
CA GLU A 85 -0.35 -12.33 11.78
C GLU A 85 -0.13 -10.89 12.25
N TYR A 86 0.55 -10.11 11.44
CA TYR A 86 0.88 -8.71 11.68
C TYR A 86 0.26 -7.86 10.57
N LYS A 87 -0.63 -6.94 10.94
CA LYS A 87 -1.08 -5.90 10.02
C LYS A 87 -0.01 -4.83 9.92
N ILE A 88 0.57 -4.64 8.74
CA ILE A 88 1.67 -3.68 8.53
C ILE A 88 1.25 -2.44 7.75
N TRP A 89 0.13 -2.52 7.02
CA TRP A 89 -0.40 -1.43 6.21
C TRP A 89 -1.91 -1.48 6.18
N SER A 90 -2.58 -0.38 6.48
CA SER A 90 -4.01 -0.19 6.30
C SER A 90 -4.27 1.24 5.87
N GLY A 91 -4.77 1.43 4.66
CA GLY A 91 -4.92 2.76 4.07
C GLY A 91 -6.12 2.90 3.17
N VAL A 92 -6.44 4.13 2.80
CA VAL A 92 -7.46 4.44 1.80
C VAL A 92 -6.85 5.29 0.71
N LYS A 93 -6.80 4.75 -0.51
CA LYS A 93 -6.34 5.49 -1.69
C LYS A 93 -7.53 6.19 -2.35
N ARG A 94 -7.40 7.50 -2.58
CA ARG A 94 -8.43 8.35 -3.22
C ARG A 94 -8.01 8.98 -4.55
N LYS A 95 -6.83 8.62 -5.01
CA LYS A 95 -6.22 9.10 -6.25
C LYS A 95 -5.91 7.91 -7.15
N TRP A 96 -6.42 7.92 -8.37
CA TRP A 96 -6.25 6.84 -9.36
C TRP A 96 -4.82 6.67 -9.89
N GLU A 97 -3.93 7.65 -9.67
CA GLU A 97 -2.56 7.62 -10.16
C GLU A 97 -1.74 6.59 -9.38
N GLU A 98 -0.84 5.91 -10.09
CA GLU A 98 0.20 5.14 -9.45
C GLU A 98 1.05 6.03 -8.51
N ASN A 99 1.51 5.44 -7.43
CA ASN A 99 2.35 6.05 -6.41
C ASN A 99 1.73 7.21 -5.63
N ALA A 100 0.41 7.42 -5.72
CA ALA A 100 -0.24 8.49 -4.95
C ALA A 100 -0.11 8.33 -3.42
N GLU A 101 0.06 7.09 -2.93
CA GLU A 101 0.39 6.73 -1.54
C GLU A 101 1.74 7.33 -1.09
N SER A 102 2.57 7.74 -2.04
CA SER A 102 3.91 8.31 -1.80
C SER A 102 4.14 9.57 -2.64
N ARG A 103 3.07 10.34 -2.94
CA ARG A 103 3.12 11.58 -3.73
C ARG A 103 3.86 11.44 -5.08
N GLY A 104 3.65 10.33 -5.75
CA GLY A 104 4.22 10.02 -7.06
C GLY A 104 5.61 9.36 -7.03
N LYS A 105 6.21 9.17 -5.85
CA LYS A 105 7.49 8.46 -5.68
C LYS A 105 7.28 6.94 -5.59
N PRO A 106 8.26 6.11 -5.98
CA PRO A 106 8.18 4.67 -5.79
C PRO A 106 7.86 4.30 -4.33
N LEU A 107 6.88 3.41 -4.13
CA LEU A 107 6.49 2.96 -2.80
C LEU A 107 7.46 1.87 -2.30
N VAL A 108 8.60 2.32 -1.78
CA VAL A 108 9.63 1.47 -1.16
C VAL A 108 9.54 1.61 0.36
N VAL A 109 9.24 0.51 1.06
CA VAL A 109 8.94 0.50 2.49
C VAL A 109 9.99 -0.26 3.31
N THR A 110 10.16 0.14 4.56
CA THR A 110 10.77 -0.69 5.61
C THR A 110 9.74 -0.88 6.72
N CYS A 111 9.38 -2.12 7.03
CA CYS A 111 8.32 -2.45 7.99
C CYS A 111 8.91 -3.23 9.18
N GLU A 112 8.65 -2.77 10.40
CA GLU A 112 9.06 -3.47 11.63
C GLU A 112 7.83 -4.09 12.29
N LEU A 113 7.78 -5.42 12.36
CA LEU A 113 6.62 -6.17 12.84
C LEU A 113 6.32 -5.90 14.33
N THR A 114 7.34 -5.57 15.12
CA THR A 114 7.15 -5.25 16.55
C THR A 114 6.88 -3.77 16.82
N GLN A 115 6.85 -2.91 15.78
CA GLN A 115 6.55 -1.50 15.96
C GLN A 115 5.06 -1.29 16.26
N GLU A 116 4.74 -0.28 17.05
CA GLU A 116 3.37 0.21 17.16
C GLU A 116 2.89 0.83 15.84
N ASP A 117 1.57 0.85 15.66
CA ASP A 117 0.94 1.45 14.49
C ASP A 117 1.15 2.98 14.52
N GLU A 118 1.65 3.53 13.41
CA GLU A 118 1.74 4.97 13.19
C GLU A 118 0.65 5.42 12.20
N VAL A 119 0.07 6.60 12.45
CA VAL A 119 -0.87 7.24 11.51
C VAL A 119 -0.10 8.24 10.66
N ILE A 120 0.02 7.95 9.37
CA ILE A 120 0.67 8.80 8.38
C ILE A 120 -0.40 9.38 7.46
N ASN A 121 -0.44 10.71 7.31
CA ASN A 121 -1.38 11.37 6.42
C ASN A 121 -0.69 11.76 5.11
N VAL A 122 -1.13 11.18 4.00
CA VAL A 122 -0.68 11.54 2.67
C VAL A 122 -1.85 12.23 1.98
N ASP A 123 -1.72 13.52 1.66
CA ASP A 123 -2.76 14.32 0.99
C ASP A 123 -4.16 14.24 1.64
N ARG A 124 -4.21 14.20 2.98
CA ARG A 124 -5.43 14.02 3.82
C ARG A 124 -6.03 12.61 3.78
N GLN A 125 -5.32 11.62 3.24
CA GLN A 125 -5.66 10.21 3.37
C GLN A 125 -4.84 9.58 4.52
N PRO A 126 -5.49 8.99 5.54
CA PRO A 126 -4.79 8.33 6.63
C PRO A 126 -4.32 6.92 6.23
N PHE A 127 -3.09 6.61 6.62
CA PHE A 127 -2.50 5.28 6.57
C PHE A 127 -2.11 4.88 7.99
N ILE A 128 -2.61 3.75 8.46
CA ILE A 128 -2.21 3.11 9.71
C ILE A 128 -1.18 2.05 9.33
N ALA A 129 0.08 2.25 9.70
CA ALA A 129 1.17 1.43 9.21
C ALA A 129 2.24 1.18 10.27
N LYS A 130 2.87 0.01 10.16
CA LYS A 130 4.15 -0.32 10.83
C LYS A 130 5.35 -0.08 9.90
N CYS A 131 5.09 0.55 8.76
CA CYS A 131 6.03 0.75 7.68
C CYS A 131 6.42 2.23 7.59
N LYS A 132 7.68 2.46 7.24
CA LYS A 132 8.23 3.77 6.88
C LYS A 132 8.56 3.78 5.40
N TRP A 133 8.24 4.88 4.72
CA TRP A 133 8.59 5.12 3.31
C TRP A 133 8.88 6.60 3.10
N ASP A 134 9.38 6.95 1.91
CA ASP A 134 9.74 8.32 1.54
C ASP A 134 8.51 9.21 1.27
N VAL A 135 7.76 9.47 2.34
CA VAL A 135 6.67 10.44 2.35
C VAL A 135 6.81 11.39 3.54
N ASP A 136 6.66 12.68 3.28
CA ASP A 136 6.63 13.69 4.34
C ASP A 136 5.22 13.73 4.95
N PRO A 137 5.03 13.37 6.23
CA PRO A 137 3.72 13.39 6.88
C PRO A 137 3.14 14.80 7.04
N ASN A 138 3.93 15.86 6.84
CA ASN A 138 3.56 17.25 7.10
C ASN A 138 3.66 18.12 5.85
N ILE A 139 2.65 18.08 4.99
CA ILE A 139 2.22 19.33 4.37
C ILE A 139 0.97 19.76 5.14
N LYS A 140 1.19 20.55 6.20
CA LYS A 140 0.14 21.45 6.67
C LYS A 140 -0.21 22.29 5.44
N ALA A 141 -1.40 22.09 4.88
CA ALA A 141 -1.95 23.11 4.02
C ALA A 141 -2.04 24.35 4.91
N ASP A 142 -1.15 25.32 4.70
CA ASP A 142 -1.33 26.66 5.24
C ASP A 142 -2.68 27.15 4.73
N ILE A 143 -3.67 27.11 5.63
CA ILE A 143 -5.01 27.62 5.38
C ILE A 143 -4.88 29.12 5.63
N PHE A 144 -4.72 29.88 4.55
CA PHE A 144 -5.08 31.30 4.52
C PHE A 144 -6.60 31.43 4.49
#